data_AF-A0A5B7X6Q5-F1
#
_entry.id   AF-A0A5B7X6Q5-F1
#
_cell.length_a   1.000
_cell.length_b   1.000
_cell.length_c   1.000
_cell.angle_alpha   90.00
_cell.angle_beta   90.00
_cell.angle_gamma   90.00
#
_symmetry.space_group_name_H-M   'P 1'
#
loop_
_entity.id
_entity.type
_entity.pdbx_description
1 polymer ?
#
loop_
_entity_poly.entity_id
_entity_poly.type
_entity_poly.pdbx_seq_one_letter_code
_entity_poly.pdbx_strand_id
1 'polypeptide(L)'
;MDQEKLDQMRAILNKLEDIKNSQESVIDKINHVITDLFQHPDKELEEAMEKAHQKSSDNVDAVREVINEYEIKINKMENEG
;
A
#
# COMPACT_ATOMS: atom_id res chain seq x y z
N MET A 1 13.97 -9.95 26.70
CA MET A 1 13.46 -8.62 26.30
C MET A 1 13.22 -8.56 24.80
N ASP A 2 13.85 -9.44 24.01
CA ASP A 2 13.79 -9.39 22.55
C ASP A 2 12.48 -9.92 21.96
N GLN A 3 11.80 -10.87 22.62
CA GLN A 3 10.53 -11.42 22.11
C GLN A 3 9.39 -10.40 22.10
N GLU A 4 9.17 -9.67 23.19
CA GLU A 4 8.09 -8.68 23.27
C GLU A 4 8.31 -7.54 22.25
N LYS A 5 9.57 -7.16 22.03
CA LYS A 5 9.95 -6.18 21.01
C LYS A 5 9.71 -6.72 19.60
N LEU A 6 10.11 -7.96 19.32
CA LEU A 6 9.85 -8.64 18.04
C LEU A 6 8.35 -8.74 17.75
N ASP A 7 7.55 -9.09 18.75
CA ASP A 7 6.09 -9.20 18.62
C ASP A 7 5.47 -7.83 18.30
N GLN A 8 5.93 -6.76 18.95
CA GLN A 8 5.51 -5.39 18.62
C GLN A 8 5.90 -4.99 17.19
N MET A 9 7.11 -5.35 16.75
CA MET A 9 7.55 -5.07 15.38
C MET A 9 6.70 -5.83 14.37
N ARG A 10 6.45 -7.13 14.56
CA ARG A 10 5.55 -7.92 13.70
C ARG A 10 4.13 -7.33 13.65
N ALA A 11 3.62 -6.85 14.78
CA ALA A 11 2.31 -6.18 14.82
C ALA A 11 2.30 -4.85 14.03
N ILE A 12 3.42 -4.13 13.97
CA ILE A 12 3.57 -2.94 13.12
C ILE A 12 3.64 -3.34 11.65
N LEU A 13 4.40 -4.39 11.31
CA LEU A 13 4.49 -4.91 9.94
C LEU A 13 3.11 -5.25 9.38
N ASN A 14 2.29 -5.99 10.12
CA ASN A 14 0.91 -6.32 9.70
C ASN A 14 0.08 -5.06 9.40
N LYS A 15 0.22 -4.00 10.20
CA LYS A 15 -0.49 -2.73 9.94
C LYS A 15 -0.01 -2.04 8.68
N LEU A 16 1.29 -2.13 8.36
CA LEU A 16 1.83 -1.58 7.11
C LEU A 16 1.29 -2.36 5.90
N GLU A 17 1.21 -3.69 6.00
CA GLU A 17 0.61 -4.54 4.97
C GLU A 17 -0.87 -4.21 4.76
N ASP A 18 -1.64 -4.02 5.84
CA ASP A 18 -3.04 -3.61 5.77
C ASP A 18 -3.22 -2.26 5.07
N ILE A 19 -2.33 -1.30 5.32
CA ILE A 19 -2.32 0.00 4.63
C ILE A 19 -2.08 -0.21 3.13
N LYS A 20 -1.07 -0.99 2.75
CA LYS A 20 -0.76 -1.29 1.34
C LYS A 20 -1.94 -1.94 0.63
N ASN A 21 -2.51 -2.99 1.23
CA ASN A 21 -3.65 -3.71 0.68
C ASN A 21 -4.89 -2.80 0.51
N SER A 22 -5.09 -1.86 1.45
CA SER A 22 -6.16 -0.86 1.34
C SER A 22 -5.93 0.10 0.17
N GLN A 23 -4.68 0.50 -0.11
CA GLN A 23 -4.36 1.35 -1.26
C GLN A 23 -4.54 0.60 -2.58
N GLU A 24 -4.13 -0.68 -2.67
CA GLU A 24 -4.39 -1.54 -3.83
C GLU A 24 -5.90 -1.67 -4.11
N SER A 25 -6.73 -1.84 -3.07
CA SER A 25 -8.19 -1.84 -3.22
C SER A 25 -8.76 -0.51 -3.72
N VAL A 26 -8.14 0.63 -3.38
CA VAL A 26 -8.52 1.95 -3.90
C VAL A 26 -8.17 2.04 -5.39
N ILE A 27 -7.00 1.56 -5.80
CA ILE A 27 -6.58 1.51 -7.20
C ILE A 27 -7.59 0.72 -8.04
N ASP A 28 -7.99 -0.47 -7.58
CA ASP A 28 -8.98 -1.30 -8.27
C ASP A 28 -10.32 -0.58 -8.48
N LYS A 29 -10.79 0.13 -7.46
CA LYS A 29 -12.03 0.92 -7.55
C LYS A 29 -11.90 2.08 -8.53
N ILE A 30 -10.74 2.75 -8.58
CA ILE A 30 -10.48 3.81 -9.55
C ILE A 30 -10.49 3.23 -10.98
N ASN A 31 -9.87 2.07 -11.19
CA ASN A 31 -9.87 1.39 -12.49
C ASN A 31 -11.28 1.01 -12.97
N HIS A 32 -12.15 0.60 -12.05
CA HIS A 32 -13.56 0.37 -12.38
C HIS A 32 -14.26 1.66 -12.85
N VAL A 33 -14.07 2.79 -12.14
CA VAL A 33 -14.64 4.07 -12.57
C VAL A 33 -14.13 4.47 -13.95
N ILE A 34 -12.82 4.37 -14.21
CA ILE A 34 -12.24 4.67 -15.53
C ILE A 34 -12.85 3.77 -16.62
N THR A 35 -13.05 2.47 -16.31
CA THR A 35 -13.67 1.53 -17.24
C THR A 35 -15.11 1.91 -17.57
N ASP A 36 -15.90 2.34 -16.58
CA ASP A 36 -17.28 2.76 -16.77
C ASP A 36 -17.37 4.03 -17.64
N LEU A 37 -16.38 4.93 -17.57
CA LEU A 37 -16.31 6.13 -18.40
C LEU A 37 -16.10 5.82 -19.89
N PHE A 38 -15.60 4.64 -20.27
CA PHE A 38 -15.56 4.26 -21.68
C PHE A 38 -16.95 4.13 -22.32
N GLN A 39 -17.98 3.80 -21.53
CA GLN A 39 -19.36 3.73 -22.03
C GLN A 39 -20.03 5.11 -22.02
N HIS A 40 -19.70 5.94 -21.03
CA HIS A 40 -20.25 7.28 -20.84
C HIS A 40 -19.12 8.28 -20.57
N PRO A 41 -18.48 8.83 -21.62
CA PRO A 41 -17.30 9.66 -21.46
C PRO A 41 -17.59 10.95 -20.69
N ASP A 42 -16.82 11.16 -19.62
CA ASP A 42 -16.69 12.43 -18.90
C ASP A 42 -15.19 12.70 -18.73
N LYS A 43 -14.69 13.63 -19.53
CA LYS A 43 -13.26 13.94 -19.60
C LYS A 43 -12.72 14.54 -18.29
N GLU A 44 -13.51 15.35 -17.61
CA GLU A 44 -13.09 15.97 -16.34
C GLU A 44 -12.96 14.90 -15.25
N LEU A 45 -13.92 13.98 -15.21
CA LEU A 45 -13.89 12.86 -14.28
C LEU A 45 -12.76 11.86 -14.61
N GLU A 46 -12.52 11.55 -15.88
CA GLU A 46 -11.42 10.69 -16.34
C GLU A 46 -10.06 11.24 -15.89
N GLU A 47 -9.77 12.52 -16.19
CA GLU A 47 -8.53 13.17 -15.77
C GLU A 47 -8.37 13.21 -14.24
N ALA A 48 -9.46 13.35 -13.49
CA ALA A 48 -9.44 13.31 -12.03
C ALA A 48 -9.12 11.90 -11.50
N MET A 49 -9.69 10.87 -12.13
CA MET A 49 -9.46 9.46 -11.76
C MET A 49 -8.06 8.99 -12.11
N GLU A 50 -7.51 9.38 -13.26
CA GLU A 50 -6.11 9.10 -13.61
C GLU A 50 -5.13 9.70 -12.58
N LYS A 51 -5.37 10.94 -12.15
CA LYS A 51 -4.58 11.60 -11.10
C LYS A 51 -4.71 10.88 -9.76
N ALA A 52 -5.91 10.40 -9.42
CA ALA A 52 -6.13 9.62 -8.21
C ALA A 52 -5.40 8.26 -8.28
N HIS A 53 -5.46 7.58 -9.42
CA HIS A 53 -4.76 6.32 -9.67
C HIS A 53 -3.26 6.48 -9.46
N GLN A 54 -2.65 7.50 -10.08
CA GLN A 54 -1.21 7.75 -9.94
C GLN A 54 -0.82 7.99 -8.48
N LYS A 55 -1.55 8.85 -7.75
CA LYS A 55 -1.27 9.11 -6.33
C LYS A 55 -1.38 7.87 -5.46
N SER A 56 -2.37 7.03 -5.72
CA SER A 56 -2.53 5.76 -4.99
C SER A 56 -1.41 4.78 -5.34
N SER A 57 -0.98 4.71 -6.60
CA SER A 57 0.16 3.89 -7.03
C SER A 57 1.46 4.33 -6.36
N ASP A 58 1.76 5.63 -6.38
CA ASP A 58 2.95 6.20 -5.74
C ASP A 58 2.97 5.88 -4.24
N ASN A 59 1.80 5.91 -3.59
CA ASN A 59 1.67 5.59 -2.18
C ASN A 59 1.84 4.08 -1.90
N VAL A 60 1.34 3.19 -2.77
CA VAL A 60 1.61 1.74 -2.67
C VAL A 60 3.11 1.48 -2.73
N ASP A 61 3.81 2.10 -3.68
CA ASP A 61 5.25 1.93 -3.84
C ASP A 61 6.03 2.43 -2.62
N ALA A 62 5.67 3.61 -2.09
CA ALA A 62 6.28 4.16 -0.88
C ALA A 62 6.05 3.26 0.35
N VAL A 63 4.83 2.76 0.56
CA VAL A 63 4.53 1.85 1.68
C VAL A 63 5.26 0.52 1.51
N ARG A 64 5.37 0.01 0.28
CA ARG A 64 6.10 -1.23 -0.01
C ARG A 64 7.59 -1.10 0.30
N GLU A 65 8.21 0.03 -0.02
CA GLU A 65 9.61 0.30 0.35
C GLU A 65 9.80 0.27 1.87
N VAL A 66 8.90 0.95 2.61
CA VAL A 66 8.92 0.96 4.08
C VAL A 66 8.74 -0.46 4.66
N ILE A 67 7.83 -1.27 4.11
CA ILE A 67 7.63 -2.68 4.49
C ILE A 67 8.94 -3.45 4.32
N ASN A 68 9.55 -3.41 3.14
CA ASN A 68 10.78 -4.15 2.85
C ASN A 68 11.92 -3.77 3.80
N GLU A 69 12.12 -2.47 4.06
CA GLU A 69 13.12 -2.01 5.02
C GLU A 69 12.84 -2.48 6.45
N TYR A 70 11.56 -2.55 6.82
CA TYR A 70 11.13 -2.94 8.15
C TYR A 70 11.28 -4.45 8.37
N GLU A 71 10.95 -5.26 7.38
CA GLU A 71 11.19 -6.71 7.36
C GLU A 71 12.68 -7.03 7.53
N ILE A 72 13.58 -6.30 6.85
CA ILE A 72 15.02 -6.47 7.02
C ILE A 72 15.44 -6.23 8.49
N LYS A 73 14.83 -5.24 9.17
CA LYS A 73 15.12 -4.97 10.59
C LYS A 73 14.62 -6.09 11.51
N ILE A 74 13.44 -6.64 11.23
CA ILE A 74 12.91 -7.80 11.97
C ILE A 74 13.83 -9.01 11.77
N ASN A 75 14.17 -9.34 10.53
CA ASN A 75 15.01 -10.49 10.19
C ASN A 75 16.40 -10.41 10.85
N LYS A 76 17.00 -9.21 10.94
CA LYS A 76 18.27 -9.04 11.68
C LYS A 76 18.11 -9.34 13.16
N MET A 77 17.05 -8.83 13.79
CA MET A 77 16.79 -9.05 15.21
C MET A 77 16.47 -10.52 15.53
N GLU A 78 15.80 -11.23 14.63
CA GLU A 78 15.53 -12.67 14.77
C GLU A 78 16.79 -13.54 14.63
N ASN A 79 17.74 -13.13 13.80
CA ASN A 79 18.99 -13.87 13.56
C ASN A 79 20.11 -13.52 14.54
N GLU A 80 20.00 -12.39 15.25
CA GLU A 80 20.95 -11.93 16.28
C GLU A 80 20.53 -12.32 17.72
N GLY A 81 19.33 -12.88 17.89
CA GLY A 81 18.71 -13.25 19.17
C GLY A 81 18.89 -14.71 19.61
#